data_AF-A0A919INL6-F1
#
_entry.id   AF-A0A919INL6-F1
#
_cell.length_a   1.000
_cell.length_b   1.000
_cell.length_c   1.000
_cell.angle_alpha   90.00
_cell.angle_beta   90.00
_cell.angle_gamma   90.00
#
_symmetry.space_group_name_H-M   'P 1'
#
loop_
_entity.id
_entity.type
_entity.pdbx_description
1 polymer ?
#
loop_
_entity_poly.entity_id
_entity_poly.type
_entity_poly.pdbx_seq_one_letter_code
_entity_poly.pdbx_strand_id
1 'polypeptide(L)'
;MTALDDAARQAARRYGVNPDEFIRRVRSARSRRIERAARPVKRCGTCGEHLPAQAFAEDTREADHLKSTCKSCDAQRQRDRRASRVAGA
;
A
#
# COMPACT_ATOMS: atom_id res chain seq x y z
N MET A 1 -0.01 11.90 24.49
CA MET A 1 -1.02 11.69 23.43
C MET A 1 -0.74 12.69 22.32
N THR A 2 -0.70 12.28 21.06
CA THR A 2 -0.38 13.18 19.93
C THR A 2 -1.66 13.75 19.31
N ALA A 3 -1.56 14.90 18.63
CA ALA A 3 -2.70 15.48 17.91
C ALA A 3 -3.34 14.51 16.89
N LEU A 4 -2.54 13.60 16.31
CA LEU A 4 -3.03 12.53 15.44
C LEU A 4 -3.91 11.53 16.21
N ASP A 5 -3.51 11.16 17.42
CA ASP A 5 -4.25 10.21 18.25
C ASP A 5 -5.58 10.80 18.70
N ASP A 6 -5.60 12.08 19.04
CA ASP A 6 -6.82 12.79 19.43
C ASP A 6 -7.81 12.89 18.27
N ALA A 7 -7.32 13.25 17.08
CA ALA A 7 -8.12 13.25 15.85
C ALA A 7 -8.64 11.84 15.52
N ALA A 8 -7.80 10.81 15.64
CA ALA A 8 -8.20 9.42 15.42
C ALA A 8 -9.25 8.96 16.45
N ARG A 9 -9.12 9.35 17.72
CA ARG A 9 -10.09 9.03 18.78
C ARG A 9 -11.43 9.71 18.55
N GLN A 10 -11.44 10.98 18.14
CA GLN A 10 -12.67 11.70 17.76
C GLN A 10 -13.34 11.03 16.55
N ALA A 11 -12.58 10.68 15.53
CA ALA A 11 -13.10 9.96 14.37
C ALA A 11 -13.67 8.58 14.75
N ALA A 12 -12.98 7.84 15.62
CA ALA A 12 -13.43 6.54 16.08
C ALA A 12 -14.80 6.62 16.78
N ARG A 13 -14.98 7.62 17.65
CA ARG A 13 -16.27 7.90 18.30
C ARG A 13 -17.36 8.25 17.28
N ARG A 14 -17.03 9.11 16.30
CA ARG A 14 -17.98 9.53 15.25
C ARG A 14 -18.51 8.35 14.44
N TYR A 15 -17.67 7.36 14.14
CA TYR A 15 -18.03 6.20 13.32
C TYR A 15 -18.35 4.93 14.15
N GLY A 16 -18.39 5.03 15.47
CA GLY A 16 -18.71 3.89 16.35
C GLY A 16 -17.70 2.74 16.27
N VAL A 17 -16.43 3.02 15.97
CA VAL A 17 -15.37 2.00 15.90
C VAL A 17 -14.50 2.01 17.17
N ASN A 18 -13.84 0.89 17.48
CA ASN A 18 -12.97 0.78 18.64
C ASN A 18 -11.82 1.83 18.56
N PRO A 19 -11.71 2.76 19.52
CA PRO A 19 -10.72 3.84 19.42
C PRO A 19 -9.27 3.37 19.43
N ASP A 20 -8.92 2.40 20.27
CA ASP A 20 -7.52 1.97 20.40
C ASP A 20 -7.06 1.17 19.17
N GLU A 21 -7.94 0.33 18.62
CA GLU A 21 -7.68 -0.36 17.36
C GLU A 21 -7.55 0.65 16.20
N PHE A 22 -8.44 1.64 16.15
CA PHE A 22 -8.42 2.66 15.12
C PHE A 22 -7.14 3.51 15.17
N ILE A 23 -6.73 3.95 16.37
CA ILE A 23 -5.46 4.65 16.59
C ILE A 23 -4.28 3.81 16.11
N ARG A 24 -4.24 2.52 16.47
CA ARG A 24 -3.18 1.60 16.01
C ARG A 24 -3.09 1.55 14.48
N ARG A 25 -4.23 1.42 13.80
CA ARG A 25 -4.30 1.37 12.33
C ARG A 25 -3.87 2.69 11.68
N VAL A 26 -4.31 3.83 12.22
CA VAL A 26 -3.95 5.16 11.71
C VAL A 26 -2.45 5.42 11.84
N ARG A 27 -1.86 5.11 13.00
CA ARG A 27 -0.41 5.22 13.22
C ARG A 27 0.37 4.38 12.21
N SER A 28 0.01 3.10 12.07
CA SER A 28 0.66 2.18 11.13
C SER A 28 0.53 2.67 9.67
N ALA A 29 -0.66 3.13 9.26
CA ALA A 29 -0.87 3.66 7.92
C ALA A 29 -0.05 4.94 7.66
N ARG A 30 0.08 5.82 8.66
CA ARG A 30 0.89 7.03 8.55
C ARG A 30 2.38 6.70 8.39
N SER A 31 2.93 5.80 9.20
CA SER A 31 4.34 5.39 9.10
C SER A 31 4.66 4.84 7.70
N ARG A 32 3.83 3.91 7.19
CA ARG A 32 4.01 3.37 5.83
C ARG A 32 3.99 4.45 4.75
N ARG A 33 3.13 5.47 4.88
CA ARG A 33 3.08 6.58 3.92
C ARG A 33 4.33 7.45 3.98
N ILE A 34 4.85 7.73 5.17
CA ILE A 34 6.08 8.51 5.36
C ILE A 34 7.28 7.76 4.76
N GLU A 35 7.42 6.47 5.04
CA GLU A 35 8.53 5.65 4.51
C GLU A 35 8.54 5.61 2.98
N ARG A 36 7.36 5.54 2.36
CA ARG A 36 7.23 5.64 0.89
C ARG A 36 7.55 7.03 0.36
N ALA A 37 7.07 8.08 1.04
CA ALA A 37 7.41 9.44 0.65
C ALA A 37 8.92 9.70 0.74
N ALA A 38 9.60 9.08 1.72
CA ALA A 38 11.05 9.13 1.86
C ALA A 38 11.82 8.35 0.77
N ARG A 39 11.16 7.41 0.07
CA ARG A 39 11.73 6.66 -1.06
C ARG A 39 11.03 7.07 -2.35
N PRO A 40 11.39 8.22 -2.95
CA PRO A 40 10.65 8.75 -4.08
C PRO A 40 10.69 7.82 -5.30
N VAL A 41 11.74 6.99 -5.46
CA VAL A 41 11.95 6.14 -6.63
C VAL A 41 12.29 4.70 -6.22
N LYS A 42 11.74 3.71 -6.93
CA LYS A 42 12.03 2.27 -6.79
C LYS A 42 12.18 1.64 -8.17
N ARG A 43 13.11 0.68 -8.29
CA ARG A 43 13.30 -0.09 -9.53
C ARG A 43 12.26 -1.21 -9.62
N CYS A 44 11.59 -1.32 -10.76
CA CYS A 44 10.71 -2.45 -11.05
C CYS A 44 11.52 -3.71 -11.38
N GLY A 45 11.25 -4.82 -10.69
CA GLY A 45 11.91 -6.10 -10.94
C GLY A 45 11.51 -6.76 -12.27
N THR A 46 10.42 -6.33 -12.91
CA THR A 46 9.92 -6.90 -14.17
C THR A 46 10.35 -6.10 -15.39
N CYS A 47 10.04 -4.81 -15.46
CA CYS A 47 10.45 -3.96 -16.58
C CYS A 47 11.83 -3.32 -16.41
N GLY A 48 12.41 -3.34 -15.21
CA GLY A 48 13.72 -2.76 -14.93
C GLY A 48 13.76 -1.24 -14.74
N GLU A 49 12.65 -0.53 -15.00
CA GLU A 49 12.57 0.93 -14.91
C GLU A 49 12.58 1.46 -13.47
N HIS A 50 13.17 2.64 -13.28
CA HIS A 50 13.10 3.40 -12.04
C HIS A 50 11.86 4.27 -12.05
N LEU A 51 10.86 3.90 -11.25
CA LEU A 51 9.56 4.54 -11.20
C LEU A 51 9.31 5.15 -9.83
N PRO A 52 8.43 6.15 -9.73
CA PRO A 52 8.11 6.72 -8.44
C PRO A 52 7.47 5.67 -7.52
N ALA A 53 7.66 5.75 -6.20
CA ALA A 53 7.01 4.83 -5.24
C ALA A 53 5.50 4.72 -5.42
N GLN A 54 4.86 5.79 -5.91
CA GLN A 54 3.44 5.86 -6.23
C GLN A 54 3.01 4.92 -7.37
N ALA A 55 3.94 4.54 -8.24
CA ALA A 55 3.73 3.59 -9.33
C ALA A 55 3.75 2.13 -8.85
N PHE A 56 4.05 1.88 -7.58
CA PHE A 56 4.02 0.56 -6.96
C PHE A 56 2.80 0.43 -6.03
N ALA A 57 2.26 -0.78 -5.90
CA ALA A 57 1.15 -1.04 -4.99
C ALA A 57 1.66 -1.32 -3.57
N GLU A 58 0.79 -1.13 -2.57
CA GLU A 58 1.12 -1.45 -1.18
C GLU A 58 1.29 -2.96 -0.99
N ASP A 59 2.40 -3.36 -0.36
CA ASP A 59 2.59 -4.74 0.10
C ASP A 59 3.20 -4.73 1.49
N THR A 60 2.44 -5.15 2.51
CA THR A 60 2.92 -5.14 3.89
C THR A 60 3.99 -6.18 4.18
N ARG A 61 4.25 -7.10 3.25
CA ARG A 61 5.26 -8.16 3.40
C ARG A 61 6.66 -7.69 3.05
N GLU A 62 6.77 -6.64 2.24
CA GLU A 62 8.03 -6.06 1.82
C GLU A 62 8.52 -5.03 2.82
N ALA A 63 9.86 -4.91 2.96
CA ALA A 63 10.49 -4.01 3.92
C ALA A 63 10.22 -2.53 3.64
N ASP A 64 9.98 -2.17 2.38
CA ASP A 64 9.61 -0.80 1.97
C ASP A 64 8.10 -0.61 1.77
N HIS A 65 7.33 -1.62 2.17
CA HIS A 65 5.89 -1.67 2.05
C HIS A 65 5.35 -1.48 0.62
N LEU A 66 6.16 -1.77 -0.39
CA LEU A 66 5.82 -1.65 -1.80
C LEU A 66 6.14 -2.94 -2.53
N LYS A 67 5.26 -3.36 -3.45
CA LYS A 67 5.57 -4.47 -4.36
C LYS A 67 6.90 -4.24 -5.09
N SER A 68 7.58 -5.33 -5.43
CA SER A 68 8.77 -5.30 -6.30
C SER A 68 8.45 -5.02 -7.77
N THR A 69 7.17 -5.09 -8.14
CA THR A 69 6.66 -4.90 -9.50
C THR A 69 5.79 -3.65 -9.59
N CYS A 70 5.95 -2.86 -10.66
CA CYS A 70 5.12 -1.68 -10.89
C CYS A 70 3.67 -2.06 -11.22
N LYS A 71 2.74 -1.13 -11.02
CA LYS A 71 1.30 -1.33 -11.28
C LYS A 71 1.02 -1.74 -12.72
N SER A 72 1.76 -1.23 -13.70
CA SER A 72 1.61 -1.59 -15.11
C SER A 72 1.94 -3.06 -15.36
N CYS A 73 3.09 -3.52 -14.87
CA CYS A 73 3.49 -4.92 -14.97
C CYS A 73 2.56 -5.85 -14.17
N ASP A 74 2.10 -5.43 -12.98
CA ASP A 74 1.15 -6.22 -12.20
C ASP A 74 -0.21 -6.34 -12.92
N ALA A 75 -0.68 -5.26 -13.54
CA ALA A 75 -1.91 -5.27 -14.34
C ALA A 75 -1.81 -6.21 -15.54
N GLN A 76 -0.68 -6.19 -16.26
CA GLN A 76 -0.44 -7.10 -17.38
C GLN A 76 -0.44 -8.56 -16.91
N ARG A 77 0.32 -8.87 -15.87
CA ARG A 77 0.35 -10.21 -15.26
C ARG A 77 -1.05 -10.69 -14.83
N GLN A 78 -1.89 -9.80 -14.32
CA GLN A 78 -3.27 -10.14 -13.97
C GLN A 78 -4.13 -10.44 -15.20
N ARG A 79 -3.96 -9.72 -16.30
CA ARG A 79 -4.64 -10.00 -17.57
C ARG A 79 -4.23 -11.37 -18.12
N ASP A 80 -2.94 -11.65 -18.16
CA ASP A 80 -2.40 -12.93 -18.66
C ASP A 80 -2.96 -14.12 -17.86
N ARG A 81 -3.01 -13.99 -16.52
CA ARG A 81 -3.62 -14.99 -15.63
C ARG A 81 -5.12 -15.18 -15.85
N ARG A 82 -5.85 -14.13 -16.21
CA ARG A 82 -7.28 -14.25 -16.52
C ARG A 82 -7.47 -14.93 -17.87
N ALA A 83 -6.68 -14.57 -18.88
CA ALA A 83 -6.70 -15.19 -20.19
C ALA A 83 -6.40 -16.69 -20.12
N SER A 84 -5.38 -17.10 -19.36
CA SER A 84 -5.02 -18.51 -19.22
C SER A 84 -6.07 -19.35 -18.48
N ARG A 85 -6.86 -18.74 -17.58
CA ARG A 85 -7.98 -19.41 -16.91
C ARG A 85 -9.17 -19.65 -17.83
N VAL A 86 -9.41 -18.73 -18.77
CA VAL A 86 -10.51 -18.86 -19.74
C VAL A 86 -10.15 -19.84 -20.85
N ALA A 87 -8.89 -19.89 -21.26
CA ALA A 87 -8.42 -20.81 -22.30
C ALA A 87 -8.30 -22.27 -21.83
N GLY A 88 -8.31 -22.51 -20.51
CA GLY A 88 -8.22 -23.84 -19.90
C GLY A 88 -9.54 -24.39 -19.34
N ALA A 89 -10.67 -23.75 -19.64
CA ALA A 89 -12.02 -24.12 -19.19
C ALA A 89 -12.88 -24.60 -20.36
#